data_AF-A0AA42WC07-F1
#
_entry.id   AF-A0AA42WC07-F1
#
_cell.length_a   1.000
_cell.length_b   1.000
_cell.length_c   1.000
_cell.angle_alpha   90.00
_cell.angle_beta   90.00
_cell.angle_gamma   90.00
#
_symmetry.space_group_name_H-M   'P 1'
#
loop_
_entity.id
_entity.type
_entity.pdbx_description
1 polymer ?
#
loop_
_entity_poly.entity_id
_entity_poly.type
_entity_poly.pdbx_seq_one_letter_code
_entity_poly.pdbx_strand_id
1 'polypeptide(L)'
;MDMEKTIREFLAKLCVALDSSDYKTYLQSCLPEFNYRIAVYSPEIRRDMVWLEKDKEGLSALIDLLPKQNMDRTPLTRHFSLCTVTNGEREGEHDVRSTLQVFRTEHDGGETSLVAVGEYRDKIRLADQEPLLLEREVRLHTRMLGKGYHVPF
;
A
#
# COMPACT_ATOMS: atom_id res chain seq x y z
N MET A 1 24.10 -8.78 -5.15
CA MET A 1 22.78 -8.38 -5.68
C MET A 1 22.49 -7.01 -5.09
N ASP A 2 22.08 -6.04 -5.89
CA ASP A 2 21.84 -4.68 -5.41
C ASP A 2 20.55 -4.65 -4.56
N MET A 3 20.68 -4.39 -3.26
CA MET A 3 19.59 -4.41 -2.28
C MET A 3 18.45 -3.48 -2.68
N GLU A 4 18.78 -2.29 -3.19
CA GLU A 4 17.80 -1.29 -3.62
C GLU A 4 16.99 -1.83 -4.81
N LYS A 5 17.65 -2.48 -5.76
CA LYS A 5 17.00 -3.15 -6.89
C LYS A 5 16.04 -4.24 -6.42
N THR A 6 16.45 -5.10 -5.49
CA THR A 6 15.59 -6.16 -4.93
C THR A 6 14.34 -5.58 -4.27
N ILE A 7 14.49 -4.52 -3.46
CA ILE A 7 13.37 -3.84 -2.81
C ILE A 7 12.44 -3.19 -3.85
N ARG A 8 12.99 -2.52 -4.86
CA ARG A 8 12.20 -1.90 -5.93
C ARG A 8 11.37 -2.94 -6.69
N GLU A 9 11.97 -4.08 -7.04
CA GLU A 9 11.29 -5.18 -7.73
C GLU A 9 10.18 -5.77 -6.85
N PHE A 10 10.43 -5.92 -5.55
CA PHE A 10 9.42 -6.36 -4.59
C PHE A 10 8.24 -5.38 -4.48
N LEU A 11 8.50 -4.09 -4.33
CA LEU A 11 7.45 -3.06 -4.28
C LEU A 11 6.63 -3.01 -5.58
N ALA A 12 7.28 -3.19 -6.73
CA ALA A 12 6.60 -3.30 -8.01
C ALA A 12 5.66 -4.52 -8.06
N LYS A 13 6.12 -5.70 -7.61
CA LYS A 13 5.30 -6.91 -7.49
C LYS A 13 4.06 -6.66 -6.62
N LEU A 14 4.21 -5.98 -5.48
CA LEU A 14 3.08 -5.64 -4.61
C LEU A 14 2.07 -4.71 -5.31
N CYS A 15 2.55 -3.66 -5.99
CA CYS A 15 1.66 -2.74 -6.72
C CYS A 15 0.90 -3.47 -7.83
N VAL A 16 1.57 -4.31 -8.62
CA VAL A 16 0.94 -5.11 -9.68
C VAL A 16 -0.11 -6.07 -9.12
N ALA A 17 0.17 -6.71 -7.99
CA ALA A 17 -0.81 -7.58 -7.31
C ALA A 17 -2.05 -6.79 -6.89
N LEU A 18 -1.88 -5.61 -6.28
CA LEU A 18 -3.00 -4.75 -5.88
C LEU A 18 -3.79 -4.20 -7.07
N ASP A 19 -3.12 -3.76 -8.14
CA ASP A 19 -3.75 -3.27 -9.37
C ASP A 19 -4.58 -4.37 -10.05
N SER A 20 -4.14 -5.63 -9.95
CA SER A 20 -4.84 -6.81 -10.48
C SER A 20 -5.87 -7.39 -9.51
N SER A 21 -6.13 -6.75 -8.36
CA SER A 21 -6.96 -7.28 -7.26
C SER A 21 -6.52 -8.67 -6.76
N ASP A 22 -5.26 -9.06 -6.96
CA ASP A 22 -4.65 -10.25 -6.40
C ASP A 22 -4.20 -10.00 -4.96
N TYR A 23 -5.19 -9.79 -4.10
CA TYR A 23 -4.97 -9.55 -2.67
C TYR A 23 -4.35 -10.75 -1.97
N LYS A 24 -4.50 -11.96 -2.51
CA LYS A 24 -3.89 -13.17 -1.98
C LYS A 24 -2.38 -13.11 -2.07
N THR A 25 -1.84 -12.78 -3.25
CA THR A 25 -0.39 -12.61 -3.44
C THR A 25 0.14 -11.48 -2.55
N TYR A 26 -0.58 -10.36 -2.45
CA TYR A 26 -0.22 -9.26 -1.56
C TYR A 26 -0.09 -9.71 -0.08
N LEU A 27 -1.11 -10.41 0.45
CA LEU A 27 -1.11 -10.91 1.82
C LEU A 27 -0.04 -11.99 2.06
N GLN A 28 0.28 -12.82 1.07
CA GLN A 28 1.35 -13.81 1.16
C GLN A 28 2.73 -13.15 1.27
N SER A 29 2.91 -11.98 0.67
CA SER A 29 4.13 -11.17 0.78
C SER A 29 4.24 -10.37 2.08
N CYS A 30 3.29 -10.50 2.99
CA CYS A 30 3.31 -9.85 4.30
C CYS A 30 3.72 -10.85 5.41
N LEU A 31 4.53 -10.41 6.38
CA LEU A 31 4.85 -11.21 7.57
C LEU A 31 3.62 -11.46 8.46
N PRO A 32 3.61 -12.49 9.31
CA PRO A 32 2.53 -12.72 10.27
C PRO A 32 2.24 -11.51 11.16
N GLU A 33 3.29 -10.84 11.62
CA GLU A 33 3.23 -9.63 12.44
C GLU A 33 2.95 -8.34 11.65
N PHE A 34 2.53 -8.44 10.38
CA PHE A 34 2.34 -7.28 9.50
C PHE A 34 1.28 -6.31 10.00
N ASN A 35 1.59 -5.01 9.92
CA ASN A 35 0.68 -3.92 10.20
C ASN A 35 0.50 -3.00 8.98
N TYR A 36 -0.75 -2.70 8.66
CA TYR A 36 -1.14 -1.80 7.58
C TYR A 36 -1.90 -0.60 8.13
N ARG A 37 -1.50 0.59 7.71
CA ARG A 37 -2.10 1.85 8.14
C ARG A 37 -2.24 2.83 6.98
N ILE A 38 -3.39 3.50 6.88
CA ILE A 38 -3.59 4.64 6.00
C ILE A 38 -3.83 5.87 6.87
N ALA A 39 -2.99 6.88 6.72
CA ALA A 39 -3.08 8.10 7.53
C ALA A 39 -2.86 9.36 6.69
N VAL A 40 -3.49 10.45 7.11
CA VAL A 40 -3.34 11.78 6.52
C VAL A 40 -3.30 12.84 7.62
N TYR A 41 -2.48 13.87 7.45
CA TYR A 41 -2.46 14.98 8.40
C TYR A 41 -3.69 15.87 8.25
N SER A 42 -4.30 16.25 9.37
CA SER A 42 -5.44 17.15 9.39
C SER A 42 -5.09 18.49 10.04
N PRO A 43 -4.97 19.60 9.26
CA PRO A 43 -4.68 20.91 9.82
C PRO A 43 -5.72 21.43 10.83
N GLU A 44 -6.98 21.04 10.70
CA GLU A 44 -8.06 21.54 11.57
C GLU A 44 -7.95 21.00 13.00
N ILE A 45 -7.56 19.72 13.14
CA ILE A 45 -7.35 19.08 14.45
C ILE A 45 -5.87 18.95 14.83
N ARG A 46 -4.96 19.42 13.96
CA ARG A 46 -3.49 19.42 14.11
C ARG A 46 -2.92 18.06 14.50
N ARG A 47 -3.49 16.99 13.95
CA ARG A 47 -3.05 15.62 14.18
C ARG A 47 -3.39 14.74 12.99
N ASP A 48 -2.87 13.53 13.04
CA ASP A 48 -3.17 12.53 12.02
C ASP A 48 -4.59 12.00 12.15
N MET A 49 -5.26 11.93 11.01
CA MET A 49 -6.48 11.16 10.82
C MET A 49 -6.10 9.79 10.25
N VAL A 50 -6.43 8.73 10.98
CA VAL A 50 -6.24 7.36 10.53
C VAL A 50 -7.51 6.89 9.85
N TRP A 51 -7.39 6.53 8.58
CA TRP A 51 -8.51 6.06 7.75
C TRP A 51 -8.74 4.56 7.90
N LEU A 52 -7.64 3.82 8.02
CA LEU A 52 -7.64 2.38 8.21
C LEU A 52 -6.38 1.99 8.97
N GLU A 53 -6.52 1.08 9.91
CA GLU A 53 -5.41 0.43 10.62
C GLU A 53 -5.82 -1.00 10.90
N LYS A 54 -5.05 -1.95 10.40
CA LYS A 54 -5.32 -3.39 10.48
C LYS A 54 -4.00 -4.16 10.55
N ASP A 55 -4.00 -5.22 11.35
CA ASP A 55 -3.02 -6.30 11.21
C ASP A 55 -3.35 -7.17 9.99
N LYS A 56 -2.48 -8.14 9.68
CA LYS A 56 -2.65 -9.06 8.55
C LYS A 56 -4.00 -9.79 8.57
N GLU A 57 -4.43 -10.28 9.74
CA GLU A 57 -5.69 -11.01 9.88
C GLU A 57 -6.90 -10.10 9.65
N GLY A 58 -6.91 -8.92 10.27
CA GLY A 58 -7.95 -7.93 10.09
C GLY A 58 -8.02 -7.39 8.65
N LEU A 59 -6.89 -7.30 7.96
CA LEU A 59 -6.84 -6.92 6.55
C LEU A 59 -7.38 -8.04 5.66
N SER A 60 -7.02 -9.30 5.93
CA SER A 60 -7.58 -10.46 5.25
C SER A 60 -9.10 -10.52 5.39
N ALA A 61 -9.61 -10.37 6.62
CA ALA A 61 -11.05 -10.36 6.89
C ALA A 61 -11.78 -9.23 6.14
N LEU A 62 -11.16 -8.05 6.03
CA LEU A 62 -11.70 -6.94 5.24
C LEU A 62 -11.76 -7.30 3.74
N ILE A 63 -10.69 -7.89 3.20
CA ILE A 63 -10.62 -8.32 1.80
C ILE A 63 -11.69 -9.38 1.49
N ASP A 64 -11.91 -10.34 2.38
CA ASP A 64 -12.93 -11.38 2.22
C ASP A 64 -14.36 -10.83 2.18
N LEU A 65 -14.58 -9.63 2.74
CA LEU A 65 -15.86 -8.95 2.73
C LEU A 65 -16.08 -8.09 1.48
N LEU A 66 -15.02 -7.70 0.76
CA LEU A 66 -15.12 -6.83 -0.42
C LEU A 66 -16.14 -7.33 -1.47
N PRO A 67 -16.20 -8.62 -1.84
CA PRO A 67 -17.16 -9.10 -2.83
C PRO A 67 -18.63 -8.92 -2.41
N LYS A 68 -18.89 -8.82 -1.10
CA LYS A 68 -20.23 -8.68 -0.51
C LYS A 68 -20.63 -7.23 -0.28
N GLN A 69 -19.71 -6.28 -0.45
CA GLN A 69 -19.94 -4.86 -0.29
C GLN A 69 -20.34 -4.24 -1.64
N ASN A 70 -21.24 -3.24 -1.62
CA ASN A 70 -21.46 -2.35 -2.76
C ASN A 70 -20.29 -1.36 -2.84
N MET A 71 -19.15 -1.84 -3.35
CA MET A 71 -17.94 -1.04 -3.55
C MET A 71 -17.80 -0.62 -5.01
N ASP A 72 -17.08 0.50 -5.22
CA ASP A 72 -16.62 0.87 -6.56
C ASP A 72 -15.55 -0.14 -7.00
N ARG A 73 -15.77 -0.78 -8.15
CA ARG A 73 -14.86 -1.77 -8.75
C ARG A 73 -14.03 -1.21 -9.90
N THR A 74 -14.08 0.10 -10.10
CA THR A 74 -13.29 0.76 -11.14
C THR A 74 -11.81 0.50 -10.89
N PRO A 75 -11.05 0.02 -11.90
CA PRO A 75 -9.65 -0.32 -11.74
C PRO A 75 -8.82 0.85 -11.22
N LEU A 76 -7.95 0.54 -10.26
CA LEU A 76 -6.92 1.45 -9.77
C LEU A 76 -5.56 1.01 -10.30
N THR A 77 -4.74 1.98 -10.70
CA THR A 77 -3.35 1.76 -11.06
C THR A 77 -2.44 2.58 -10.15
N ARG A 78 -1.33 1.98 -9.73
CA ARG A 78 -0.40 2.59 -8.78
C ARG A 78 0.92 2.88 -9.46
N HIS A 79 1.31 4.15 -9.43
CA HIS A 79 2.66 4.57 -9.76
C HIS A 79 3.41 4.90 -8.48
N PHE A 80 4.55 4.24 -8.29
CA PHE A 80 5.45 4.55 -7.19
C PHE A 80 6.85 4.90 -7.71
N SER A 81 7.58 5.70 -6.95
CA SER A 81 9.00 5.91 -7.17
C SER A 81 9.74 5.72 -5.85
N LEU A 82 10.75 4.84 -5.85
CA LEU A 82 11.59 4.58 -4.69
C LEU A 82 12.44 5.82 -4.39
N CYS A 83 12.39 6.31 -3.15
CA CYS A 83 13.13 7.51 -2.73
C CYS A 83 14.34 7.16 -1.89
N THR A 84 14.14 6.39 -0.82
CA THR A 84 15.22 6.04 0.12
C THR A 84 15.06 4.61 0.60
N VAL A 85 16.19 3.95 0.79
CA VAL A 85 16.32 2.67 1.50
C VAL A 85 17.37 2.86 2.59
N THR A 86 16.99 2.68 3.84
CA THR A 86 17.89 2.73 4.98
C THR A 86 17.78 1.47 5.80
N ASN A 87 18.81 1.15 6.59
CA ASN A 87 18.71 0.05 7.55
C ASN A 87 17.70 0.40 8.64
N GLY A 88 16.89 -0.58 9.01
CA GLY A 88 15.96 -0.50 10.13
C GLY A 88 16.65 -0.79 11.46
N GLU A 89 15.84 -0.95 12.51
CA GLU A 89 16.33 -1.16 13.88
C GLU A 89 16.96 -2.54 14.10
N ARG A 90 16.55 -3.54 13.31
CA ARG A 90 17.01 -4.93 13.42
C ARG A 90 17.77 -5.34 12.17
N GLU A 91 18.69 -6.28 12.34
CA GLU A 91 19.43 -6.85 11.22
C GLU A 91 18.48 -7.48 10.20
N GLY A 92 18.70 -7.19 8.91
CA GLY A 92 17.84 -7.63 7.81
C GLY A 92 16.53 -6.85 7.68
N GLU A 93 16.25 -5.85 8.52
CA GLU A 93 15.13 -4.94 8.32
C GLU A 93 15.58 -3.65 7.63
N HIS A 94 14.73 -3.13 6.75
CA HIS A 94 14.97 -1.91 6.00
C HIS A 94 13.76 -1.00 6.04
N ASP A 95 14.00 0.27 6.35
CA ASP A 95 13.00 1.32 6.23
C ASP A 95 13.07 1.90 4.82
N VAL A 96 11.92 1.91 4.15
CA VAL A 96 11.81 2.26 2.74
C VAL A 96 10.78 3.35 2.55
N ARG A 97 11.15 4.38 1.80
CA ARG A 97 10.25 5.49 1.44
C ARG A 97 10.07 5.52 -0.06
N SER A 98 8.82 5.58 -0.51
CA SER A 98 8.46 5.75 -1.92
C SER A 98 7.37 6.77 -2.06
N THR A 99 7.41 7.60 -3.10
CA THR A 99 6.24 8.41 -3.49
C THR A 99 5.18 7.50 -4.10
N LEU A 100 3.92 7.89 -3.98
CA LEU A 100 2.76 7.16 -4.48
C LEU A 100 1.81 8.11 -5.21
N GLN A 101 1.38 7.67 -6.39
CA GLN A 101 0.24 8.22 -7.12
C GLN A 101 -0.69 7.08 -7.50
N VAL A 102 -1.98 7.29 -7.28
CA VAL A 102 -3.02 6.29 -7.55
C VAL A 102 -3.98 6.91 -8.54
N PHE A 103 -4.14 6.23 -9.66
CA PHE A 103 -5.04 6.64 -10.73
C PHE A 103 -6.21 5.68 -10.82
N ARG A 104 -7.35 6.20 -11.25
CA ARG A 104 -8.51 5.41 -11.65
C ARG A 104 -8.67 5.60 -13.16
N THR A 105 -8.87 4.50 -13.88
CA THR A 105 -9.35 4.54 -15.26
C THR A 105 -10.74 3.93 -15.30
N GLU A 106 -11.72 4.67 -15.81
CA GLU A 106 -13.08 4.16 -15.97
C GLU A 106 -13.12 2.89 -16.84
N HIS A 107 -14.16 2.08 -16.63
CA HIS A 107 -14.37 0.85 -17.39
C HIS A 107 -14.35 1.12 -18.90
N ASP A 108 -13.96 0.11 -19.68
CA ASP A 108 -13.79 0.20 -21.13
C ASP A 108 -12.75 1.23 -21.60
N GLY A 109 -11.81 1.61 -20.71
CA GLY A 109 -10.73 2.54 -21.03
C GLY A 109 -11.19 4.00 -21.10
N GLY A 110 -12.19 4.35 -20.30
CA GLY A 110 -12.73 5.71 -20.22
C GLY A 110 -11.79 6.71 -19.54
N GLU A 111 -12.37 7.71 -18.86
CA GLU A 111 -11.57 8.80 -18.28
C GLU A 111 -10.56 8.27 -17.24
N THR A 112 -9.33 8.79 -17.29
CA THR A 112 -8.32 8.55 -16.26
C THR A 112 -8.17 9.76 -15.37
N SER A 113 -8.33 9.55 -14.06
CA SER A 113 -8.29 10.61 -13.04
C SER A 113 -7.35 10.23 -11.88
N LEU A 114 -6.68 11.23 -11.30
CA LEU A 114 -5.86 11.07 -10.11
C LEU A 114 -6.78 10.94 -8.88
N VAL A 115 -6.65 9.82 -8.15
CA VAL A 115 -7.45 9.52 -6.96
C VAL A 115 -6.72 9.93 -5.68
N ALA A 116 -5.44 9.59 -5.58
CA ALA A 116 -4.66 9.83 -4.38
C ALA A 116 -3.19 10.10 -4.70
N VAL A 117 -2.58 10.97 -3.89
CA VAL A 117 -1.14 11.19 -3.82
C VAL A 117 -0.70 10.99 -2.39
N GLY A 118 0.46 10.39 -2.20
CA GLY A 118 1.05 10.20 -0.89
C GLY A 118 2.42 9.54 -0.96
N GLU A 119 2.75 8.81 0.09
CA GLU A 119 3.99 8.06 0.22
C GLU A 119 3.70 6.67 0.81
N TYR A 120 4.43 5.66 0.35
CA TYR A 120 4.63 4.46 1.14
C TYR A 120 5.78 4.66 2.11
N ARG A 121 5.54 4.22 3.34
CA ARG A 121 6.52 4.15 4.41
C ARG A 121 6.52 2.70 4.86
N ASP A 122 7.43 1.94 4.28
CA ASP A 122 7.46 0.51 4.40
C ASP A 122 8.60 0.09 5.33
N LYS A 123 8.36 -0.95 6.12
CA LYS A 123 9.42 -1.73 6.74
C LYS A 123 9.46 -3.09 6.07
N ILE A 124 10.59 -3.45 5.51
CA ILE A 124 10.79 -4.67 4.73
C ILE A 124 11.84 -5.53 5.41
N ARG A 125 11.56 -6.82 5.56
CA ARG A 125 12.56 -7.80 6.01
C ARG A 125 13.16 -8.51 4.82
N LEU A 126 14.47 -8.32 4.64
CA LEU A 126 15.33 -9.09 3.76
C LEU A 126 16.11 -10.09 4.63
N ALA A 127 15.50 -11.24 4.92
CA ALA A 127 16.25 -12.41 5.40
C ALA A 127 16.84 -13.14 4.17
N ASP A 128 17.55 -14.26 4.36
CA ASP A 128 18.13 -15.10 3.28
C ASP A 128 17.09 -15.71 2.29
N GLN A 129 15.86 -15.19 2.25
CA GLN A 129 14.71 -15.62 1.47
C GLN A 129 14.11 -14.45 0.65
N GLU A 130 12.90 -14.64 0.09
CA GLU A 130 12.16 -13.57 -0.57
C GLU A 130 11.88 -12.39 0.40
N PRO A 131 11.90 -11.13 -0.09
CA PRO A 131 11.51 -9.98 0.71
C PRO A 131 10.08 -10.11 1.23
N LEU A 132 9.86 -9.75 2.49
CA LEU A 132 8.53 -9.70 3.08
C LEU A 132 8.25 -8.34 3.73
N LEU A 133 6.99 -7.91 3.63
CA LEU A 133 6.52 -6.66 4.18
C LEU A 133 6.17 -6.84 5.67
N LEU A 134 6.82 -6.06 6.52
CA LEU A 134 6.61 -6.04 7.96
C LEU A 134 5.64 -4.92 8.37
N GLU A 135 5.73 -3.77 7.72
CA GLU A 135 4.84 -2.64 7.99
C GLU A 135 4.64 -1.84 6.70
N ARG A 136 3.45 -1.27 6.55
CA ARG A 136 3.17 -0.22 5.56
C ARG A 136 2.27 0.85 6.15
N GLU A 137 2.81 2.06 6.28
CA GLU A 137 2.00 3.27 6.38
C GLU A 137 1.86 3.89 4.98
N VAL A 138 0.63 3.96 4.48
CA VAL A 138 0.27 4.81 3.35
C VAL A 138 -0.01 6.21 3.89
N ARG A 139 0.98 7.09 3.76
CA ARG A 139 0.89 8.47 4.18
C ARG A 139 0.31 9.31 3.05
N LEU A 140 -0.99 9.56 3.10
CA LEU A 140 -1.66 10.32 2.06
C LEU A 140 -1.44 11.83 2.23
N HIS A 141 -1.34 12.52 1.10
CA HIS A 141 -1.54 13.96 0.98
C HIS A 141 -2.99 14.27 0.59
N THR A 142 -3.60 13.39 -0.23
CA THR A 142 -5.02 13.51 -0.60
C THR A 142 -5.93 13.13 0.57
N ARG A 143 -6.69 14.10 1.07
CA ARG A 143 -7.67 13.91 2.17
C ARG A 143 -9.06 13.48 1.71
N MET A 144 -9.43 13.77 0.47
CA MET A 144 -10.79 13.57 -0.01
C MET A 144 -10.78 12.48 -1.07
N LEU A 145 -10.90 11.22 -0.65
CA LEU A 145 -10.80 10.05 -1.53
C LEU A 145 -12.11 9.73 -2.30
N GLY A 146 -13.12 10.60 -2.19
CA GLY A 146 -14.45 10.34 -2.74
C GLY A 146 -15.20 9.24 -1.98
N LYS A 147 -16.13 8.56 -2.66
CA LYS A 147 -16.93 7.46 -2.10
C LYS A 147 -16.48 6.13 -2.71
N GLY A 148 -16.48 5.06 -1.90
CA GLY A 148 -16.58 3.69 -2.42
C GLY A 148 -15.27 2.89 -2.55
N TYR A 149 -14.10 3.46 -2.26
CA TYR A 149 -12.85 2.70 -2.22
C TYR A 149 -12.59 2.15 -0.82
N HIS A 150 -12.73 0.84 -0.68
CA HIS A 150 -12.49 0.09 0.56
C HIS A 150 -11.27 -0.83 0.44
N VAL A 151 -10.40 -0.58 -0.53
CA VAL A 151 -9.25 -1.44 -0.84
C VAL A 151 -7.95 -0.83 -0.31
N PRO A 152 -6.92 -1.65 -0.04
CA PRO A 152 -5.58 -1.14 0.25
C PRO A 152 -5.09 -0.28 -0.91
N PHE A 153 -4.47 0.85 -0.59
CA PHE A 153 -3.59 1.57 -1.49
C PHE A 153 -2.23 0.88 -1.53
#